data_AF-A0A0B0N360-F1
#
_entry.id   AF-A0A0B0N360-F1
#
_cell.length_a   1.000
_cell.length_b   1.000
_cell.length_c   1.000
_cell.angle_alpha   90.00
_cell.angle_beta   90.00
_cell.angle_gamma   90.00
#
_symmetry.space_group_name_H-M   'P 1'
#
loop_
_entity.id
_entity.type
_entity.pdbx_description
1 polymer ?
#
loop_
_entity_poly.entity_id
_entity_poly.type
_entity_poly.pdbx_seq_one_letter_code
_entity_poly.pdbx_strand_id
1 'polypeptide(L)'
;MGILSSRKKKLTILNDVSGIIKPSRLTLLLGPPCSGKTTLLLALAGKLDPALKCSGKVTYNGHGLDEFVPQRTAAYISQHDLHNGEMTVRETLAFSARCQGVGDRYGKFD
;
A
#
# COMPACT_ATOMS: atom_id res chain seq x y z
N MET A 1 20.02 26.00 -33.08
CA MET A 1 18.91 25.89 -32.11
C MET A 1 19.22 24.69 -31.22
N GLY A 2 19.91 24.91 -30.09
CA GLY A 2 20.42 23.83 -29.24
C GLY A 2 19.37 23.40 -28.22
N ILE A 3 18.96 22.13 -28.25
CA ILE A 3 18.07 21.55 -27.24
C ILE A 3 18.88 21.43 -25.95
N LEU A 4 18.59 22.25 -24.93
CA LEU A 4 19.19 22.10 -23.61
C LEU A 4 18.73 20.77 -23.00
N SER A 5 19.67 19.84 -22.83
CA SER A 5 19.49 18.64 -22.02
C SER A 5 19.23 19.05 -20.56
N SER A 6 17.96 19.05 -20.15
CA SER A 6 17.56 19.20 -18.76
C SER A 6 18.24 18.12 -17.90
N ARG A 7 19.09 18.51 -16.95
CA ARG A 7 19.66 17.58 -15.97
C ARG A 7 18.52 17.05 -15.10
N LYS A 8 18.24 15.75 -15.18
CA LYS A 8 17.31 15.08 -14.27
C LYS A 8 17.82 15.23 -12.83
N LYS A 9 17.12 15.99 -12.00
CA LYS A 9 17.42 16.14 -10.56
C LYS A 9 16.91 14.91 -9.81
N LYS A 10 17.78 14.25 -9.05
CA LYS A 10 17.36 13.18 -8.13
C LYS A 10 16.60 13.80 -6.96
N LEU A 11 15.36 13.39 -6.75
CA LEU A 11 14.54 13.81 -5.62
C LEU A 11 14.44 12.67 -4.60
N THR A 12 14.79 12.95 -3.35
CA THR A 12 14.64 12.02 -2.24
C THR A 12 13.28 12.24 -1.61
N ILE A 13 12.43 11.20 -1.58
CA ILE A 13 11.07 11.28 -1.01
C ILE A 13 11.08 10.98 0.49
N LEU A 14 11.78 9.91 0.89
CA LEU A 14 11.98 9.49 2.29
C LEU A 14 13.48 9.52 2.57
N ASN A 15 13.88 10.09 3.70
CA ASN A 15 15.28 10.21 4.09
C ASN A 15 15.47 9.66 5.51
N ASP A 16 16.21 8.55 5.61
CA ASP A 16 16.60 7.90 6.87
C ASP A 16 15.45 7.72 7.88
N VAL A 17 14.33 7.15 7.42
CA VAL A 17 13.15 6.90 8.25
C VAL A 17 13.29 5.56 8.97
N SER A 18 13.09 5.56 10.28
CA SER A 18 13.09 4.36 11.13
C SER A 18 11.90 4.35 12.09
N GLY A 19 11.46 3.17 12.50
CA GLY A 19 10.33 3.04 13.44
C GLY A 19 9.79 1.61 13.55
N ILE A 20 8.88 1.41 14.51
CA ILE A 20 8.20 0.13 14.77
C ILE A 20 6.70 0.41 14.91
N ILE A 21 5.89 -0.32 14.14
CA ILE A 21 4.43 -0.34 14.30
C ILE A 21 4.09 -1.52 15.21
N LYS A 22 3.49 -1.23 16.37
CA LYS A 22 3.15 -2.26 17.36
C LYS A 22 1.86 -2.98 16.98
N PRO A 23 1.80 -4.33 17.10
CA PRO A 23 0.55 -5.06 16.99
C PRO A 23 -0.52 -4.54 17.95
N SER A 24 -1.79 -4.65 17.57
CA SER A 24 -2.96 -4.24 18.38
C SER A 24 -2.97 -2.75 18.78
N ARG A 25 -2.25 -1.90 18.05
CA ARG A 25 -2.21 -0.45 18.27
C ARG A 25 -2.50 0.31 16.99
N LEU A 26 -3.41 1.27 17.08
CA LEU A 26 -3.56 2.27 16.04
C LEU A 26 -2.31 3.17 16.02
N THR A 27 -1.70 3.32 14.85
CA THR A 27 -0.57 4.22 14.63
C THR A 27 -1.01 5.31 13.65
N LEU A 28 -0.87 6.57 14.05
CA LEU A 28 -1.25 7.72 13.25
C LEU A 28 -0.01 8.36 12.60
N LEU A 29 -0.01 8.49 11.27
CA LEU A 29 1.06 9.15 10.51
C LEU A 29 0.61 10.55 10.06
N LEU A 30 1.21 11.59 10.64
CA LEU A 30 0.89 12.99 10.35
C LEU A 30 2.05 13.69 9.64
N GLY A 31 1.72 14.68 8.81
CA GLY A 31 2.69 15.49 8.09
C GLY A 31 2.03 16.38 7.02
N PRO A 32 2.68 17.46 6.58
CA PRO A 32 2.14 18.38 5.58
C PRO A 32 1.98 17.71 4.20
N PRO A 33 1.28 18.33 3.23
CA PRO A 33 1.29 17.85 1.85
C PRO A 33 2.72 17.60 1.34
N CYS A 34 2.88 16.58 0.48
CA CYS A 34 4.18 16.19 -0.10
C CYS A 34 5.28 15.71 0.89
N SER A 35 4.96 15.47 2.17
CA SER A 35 5.91 14.91 3.16
C SER A 35 6.26 13.43 2.99
N GLY A 36 5.75 12.75 1.96
CA GLY A 36 6.06 11.33 1.71
C GLY A 36 5.18 10.33 2.47
N LYS A 37 4.11 10.76 3.16
CA LYS A 37 3.20 9.86 3.90
C LYS A 37 2.67 8.71 3.05
N THR A 38 2.12 9.03 1.87
CA THR A 38 1.59 8.04 0.93
C THR A 38 2.69 7.08 0.48
N THR A 39 3.88 7.60 0.17
CA THR A 39 5.04 6.80 -0.21
C THR A 39 5.47 5.84 0.90
N LEU A 40 5.47 6.29 2.15
CA LEU A 40 5.79 5.45 3.31
C LEU A 40 4.76 4.33 3.48
N LEU A 41 3.46 4.64 3.40
CA LEU A 41 2.40 3.63 3.49
C LEU A 41 2.45 2.60 2.36
N LEU A 42 2.74 3.04 1.13
CA LEU A 42 2.92 2.14 -0.02
C LEU A 42 4.16 1.25 0.12
N ALA A 43 5.27 1.80 0.64
CA ALA A 43 6.48 1.03 0.91
C ALA A 43 6.23 -0.06 1.95
N LEU A 44 5.52 0.26 3.04
CA LEU A 44 5.13 -0.73 4.05
C LEU A 44 4.20 -1.80 3.45
N ALA A 45 3.18 -1.42 2.67
CA ALA A 45 2.25 -2.36 2.05
C ALA A 45 2.86 -3.21 0.90
N GLY A 46 4.14 -3.02 0.55
CA GLY A 46 4.77 -3.69 -0.60
C GLY A 46 4.14 -3.29 -1.94
N LYS A 47 3.63 -2.06 -2.04
CA LYS A 47 2.98 -1.50 -3.24
C LYS A 47 3.69 -0.25 -3.76
N LEU A 48 4.97 -0.09 -3.46
CA LEU A 48 5.77 1.03 -3.96
C LEU A 48 5.92 0.93 -5.49
N ASP A 49 5.90 2.07 -6.17
CA ASP A 49 6.13 2.14 -7.62
C ASP A 49 7.52 1.53 -7.96
N PRO A 50 7.59 0.51 -8.84
CA PRO A 50 8.84 -0.13 -9.25
C PRO A 50 9.86 0.83 -9.89
N ALA A 51 9.43 1.99 -10.40
CA ALA A 51 10.33 3.00 -10.96
C ALA A 51 11.11 3.77 -9.87
N LEU A 52 10.68 3.70 -8.60
CA LEU A 52 11.36 4.33 -7.48
C LEU A 52 12.54 3.47 -7.00
N LYS A 53 13.66 4.14 -6.71
CA LYS A 53 14.79 3.51 -6.03
C LYS A 53 14.51 3.48 -4.53
N CYS A 54 14.42 2.29 -3.94
CA CYS A 54 14.25 2.07 -2.51
C CYS A 54 15.50 1.41 -1.92
N SER A 55 15.87 1.79 -0.71
CA SER A 55 16.95 1.19 0.08
C SER A 55 16.54 1.13 1.55
N GLY A 56 17.08 0.17 2.29
CA GLY A 56 16.71 -0.10 3.68
C GLY A 56 16.02 -1.46 3.81
N LYS A 57 15.50 -1.75 5.02
CA LYS A 57 14.84 -3.01 5.33
C LYS A 57 13.51 -2.75 6.04
N VAL A 58 12.48 -3.46 5.64
CA VAL A 58 11.19 -3.54 6.33
C VAL A 58 10.95 -4.99 6.71
N THR A 59 10.51 -5.23 7.94
CA THR A 59 10.19 -6.57 8.43
C THR A 59 8.80 -6.60 9.03
N TYR A 60 8.06 -7.68 8.75
CA TYR A 60 6.76 -8.00 9.31
C TYR A 60 6.91 -9.21 10.22
N ASN A 61 6.72 -9.02 11.53
CA ASN A 61 6.88 -10.09 12.53
C ASN A 61 8.22 -10.86 12.41
N GLY A 62 9.31 -10.14 12.09
CA GLY A 62 10.65 -10.72 11.92
C GLY A 62 10.99 -11.15 10.49
N HIS A 63 10.01 -11.26 9.60
CA HIS A 63 10.21 -11.67 8.20
C HIS A 63 10.43 -10.47 7.29
N GLY A 64 11.43 -10.53 6.42
CA GLY A 64 11.63 -9.59 5.32
C GLY A 64 10.47 -9.61 4.33
N LEU A 65 10.27 -8.50 3.61
CA LEU A 65 9.21 -8.38 2.60
C LEU A 65 9.35 -9.38 1.43
N ASP A 66 10.54 -9.93 1.23
CA ASP A 66 10.87 -10.96 0.24
C ASP A 66 10.57 -12.39 0.70
N GLU A 67 10.31 -12.59 2.00
CA GLU A 67 10.03 -13.91 2.58
C GLU A 67 8.54 -14.32 2.49
N PHE A 68 7.66 -13.38 2.12
CA PHE A 68 6.22 -13.61 2.00
C PHE A 68 5.61 -12.73 0.91
N VAL A 69 4.29 -12.76 0.74
CA VAL A 69 3.56 -11.87 -0.19
C VAL A 69 2.92 -10.74 0.61
N PRO A 70 3.51 -9.52 0.64
CA PRO A 70 3.02 -8.43 1.47
C PRO A 70 1.58 -8.06 1.19
N GLN A 71 1.16 -8.13 -0.07
CA GLN A 71 -0.20 -7.77 -0.51
C GLN A 71 -1.28 -8.73 0.02
N ARG A 72 -0.90 -9.91 0.53
CA ARG A 72 -1.81 -10.83 1.23
C ARG A 72 -1.93 -10.56 2.73
N THR A 73 -1.01 -9.79 3.29
CA THR A 73 -0.90 -9.54 4.74
C THR A 73 -1.19 -8.08 5.10
N ALA A 74 -0.91 -7.15 4.19
CA ALA A 74 -1.12 -5.73 4.34
C ALA A 74 -2.01 -5.20 3.20
N ALA A 75 -3.08 -4.52 3.56
CA ALA A 75 -3.92 -3.78 2.64
C ALA A 75 -3.62 -2.28 2.73
N TYR A 76 -3.42 -1.65 1.57
CA TYR A 76 -3.40 -0.20 1.44
C TYR A 76 -4.73 0.27 0.88
N ILE A 77 -5.38 1.19 1.58
CA ILE A 77 -6.60 1.86 1.15
C ILE A 77 -6.21 3.24 0.61
N SER A 78 -6.56 3.52 -0.65
CA SER A 78 -6.21 4.78 -1.32
C SER A 78 -7.03 5.96 -0.78
N GLN A 79 -6.57 7.16 -1.10
CA GLN A 79 -7.31 8.40 -0.80
C GLN A 79 -8.63 8.51 -1.58
N HIS A 80 -8.70 7.83 -2.72
CA HIS A 80 -9.89 7.77 -3.56
C HIS A 80 -10.51 6.39 -3.46
N ASP A 81 -11.83 6.36 -3.31
CA ASP A 81 -12.61 5.13 -3.38
C ASP A 81 -12.92 4.80 -4.85
N LEU A 82 -12.55 3.61 -5.27
CA LEU A 82 -12.86 3.09 -6.60
C LEU A 82 -13.96 2.04 -6.46
N HIS A 83 -15.20 2.42 -6.74
CA HIS A 83 -16.38 1.55 -6.69
C HIS A 83 -17.18 1.63 -7.98
N ASN A 84 -17.85 0.55 -8.35
CA ASN A 84 -18.80 0.56 -9.46
C ASN A 84 -20.14 1.13 -8.96
N GLY A 85 -20.55 2.28 -9.51
CA GLY A 85 -21.78 2.97 -9.11
C GLY A 85 -23.08 2.24 -9.48
N GLU A 86 -23.01 1.22 -10.33
CA GLU A 86 -24.18 0.41 -10.72
C GLU A 86 -24.46 -0.74 -9.75
N MET A 87 -23.55 -1.01 -8.82
CA MET A 87 -23.66 -2.13 -7.87
C MET A 87 -24.10 -1.64 -6.50
N THR A 88 -25.00 -2.41 -5.86
CA THR A 88 -25.28 -2.24 -4.43
C THR A 88 -24.08 -2.61 -3.57
N VAL A 89 -24.09 -2.19 -2.29
CA VAL A 89 -23.05 -2.56 -1.32
C VAL A 89 -22.93 -4.08 -1.19
N ARG A 90 -24.06 -4.80 -1.13
CA ARG A 90 -24.09 -6.26 -1.04
C ARG A 90 -23.41 -6.91 -2.23
N GLU A 91 -23.74 -6.48 -3.44
CA GLU A 91 -23.16 -7.03 -4.66
C GLU A 91 -21.66 -6.74 -4.75
N THR A 92 -21.23 -5.55 -4.35
CA THR A 92 -19.82 -5.14 -4.33
C THR A 92 -19.01 -6.03 -3.39
N LEU A 93 -19.51 -6.27 -2.17
CA LEU A 93 -18.85 -7.16 -1.21
C LEU A 93 -18.84 -8.61 -1.68
N ALA A 94 -19.95 -9.10 -2.23
CA ALA A 94 -20.05 -10.46 -2.76
C ALA A 94 -19.09 -10.68 -3.95
N PHE A 95 -18.95 -9.70 -4.83
CA PHE A 95 -17.97 -9.73 -5.92
C PHE A 95 -16.53 -9.77 -5.38
N SER A 96 -16.20 -8.87 -4.46
CA SER A 96 -14.88 -8.83 -3.82
C SER A 96 -14.50 -10.16 -3.15
N ALA A 97 -15.44 -10.76 -2.40
CA ALA A 97 -15.24 -12.06 -1.77
C ALA A 97 -14.91 -13.16 -2.81
N ARG A 98 -15.68 -13.25 -3.90
CA ARG A 98 -15.41 -14.22 -4.97
C ARG A 98 -14.03 -14.03 -5.62
N CYS A 99 -13.60 -12.79 -5.82
CA CYS A 99 -12.28 -12.48 -6.41
C CYS A 99 -11.11 -12.78 -5.46
N GLN A 100 -11.30 -12.64 -4.15
CA GLN A 100 -10.25 -12.86 -3.15
C GLN A 100 -10.04 -14.35 -2.80
N GLY A 101 -10.83 -15.25 -3.39
CA GLY A 101 -10.66 -16.69 -3.19
C GLY A 101 -11.00 -17.16 -1.77
N VAL A 102 -11.74 -16.37 -0.99
CA VAL A 102 -12.48 -16.90 0.14
C VAL A 102 -13.56 -17.80 -0.46
N GLY A 103 -13.24 -19.08 -0.62
CA GLY A 103 -14.23 -20.11 -0.96
C GLY A 103 -15.37 -20.12 0.06
N ASP A 104 -16.45 -20.86 -0.26
CA ASP A 104 -17.75 -21.02 0.43
C ASP A 104 -17.75 -21.35 1.96
N ARG A 105 -16.67 -21.06 2.68
CA ARG A 105 -16.51 -21.26 4.13
C ARG A 105 -17.37 -20.34 4.99
N TYR A 106 -18.06 -19.36 4.40
CA TYR A 106 -19.14 -18.63 5.06
C TYR A 106 -20.46 -19.14 4.48
N GLY A 107 -21.08 -20.06 5.22
CA GLY A 107 -22.28 -20.77 4.83
C GLY A 107 -23.44 -19.87 4.41
N LYS A 108 -24.32 -20.48 3.62
CA LYS A 108 -25.67 -20.02 3.29
C LYS A 108 -26.25 -19.11 4.38
N PHE A 109 -26.52 -17.86 4.00
CA PHE A 109 -27.50 -17.05 4.71
C PHE A 109 -28.88 -17.50 4.20
N ASP A 110 -29.37 -18.61 4.76
CA ASP A 110 -30.80 -18.88 4.84
C ASP A 110 -31.30 -18.33 6.18
#